data_AF-A0A523S4D5-F1
#
_entry.id   AF-A0A523S4D5-F1
#
_cell.length_a   1.000
_cell.length_b   1.000
_cell.length_c   1.000
_cell.angle_alpha   90.00
_cell.angle_beta   90.00
_cell.angle_gamma   90.00
#
_symmetry.space_group_name_H-M   'P 1'
#
loop_
_entity.id
_entity.type
_entity.pdbx_description
1 polymer ?
#
loop_
_entity_poly.entity_id
_entity_poly.type
_entity_poly.pdbx_seq_one_letter_code
_entity_poly.pdbx_strand_id
1 'polypeptide(L)'
;MNDTTKNVYVVLHNVHSVSKVAETAQVVYGLGFSNFIVSKAEGSAAQTGVPDANRFAVKMKSNFMVMPDLRDVLEVLGVENLLLVTSPVLTKERV
;
A
#
# COMPACT_ATOMS: atom_id res chain seq x y z
N MET A 1 17.49 10.02 -0.42
CA MET A 1 16.02 9.90 -0.30
C MET A 1 15.51 11.12 0.45
N ASN A 2 14.51 11.83 -0.09
CA ASN A 2 13.94 13.01 0.56
C ASN A 2 13.34 12.63 1.91
N ASP A 3 13.67 13.38 2.96
CA ASP A 3 13.15 13.13 4.32
C ASP A 3 11.62 13.32 4.40
N THR A 4 11.08 14.16 3.51
CA THR A 4 9.68 14.59 3.51
C THR A 4 8.67 13.48 3.25
N THR A 5 9.08 12.35 2.64
CA THR A 5 8.15 11.24 2.32
C THR A 5 8.20 10.09 3.31
N LYS A 6 9.11 10.13 4.30
CA LYS A 6 9.32 9.02 5.24
C LYS A 6 8.16 8.81 6.22
N ASN A 7 7.37 9.85 6.49
CA ASN A 7 6.19 9.78 7.34
C ASN A 7 4.91 9.46 6.55
N VAL A 8 5.02 9.19 5.25
CA VAL A 8 3.88 8.81 4.41
C VAL A 8 3.82 7.28 4.30
N TYR A 9 2.64 6.75 4.56
CA TYR A 9 2.32 5.33 4.44
C TYR A 9 1.41 5.14 3.22
N VAL A 10 1.95 4.55 2.14
CA VAL A 10 1.12 4.25 0.97
C VAL A 10 0.46 2.90 1.16
N VAL A 11 -0.88 2.87 1.09
CA VAL A 11 -1.67 1.67 1.39
C VAL A 11 -2.42 1.22 0.13
N LEU A 12 -2.20 -0.03 -0.27
CA LEU A 12 -3.05 -0.72 -1.23
C LEU A 12 -4.00 -1.64 -0.47
N HIS A 13 -5.27 -1.25 -0.40
CA HIS A 13 -6.30 -1.97 0.35
C HIS A 13 -7.16 -2.85 -0.54
N ASN A 14 -7.56 -4.02 -0.03
CA ASN A 14 -8.54 -4.93 -0.63
C ASN A 14 -8.17 -5.35 -2.07
N VAL A 15 -6.98 -5.94 -2.21
CA VAL A 15 -6.41 -6.30 -3.52
C VAL A 15 -6.46 -7.81 -3.76
N HIS A 16 -6.91 -8.18 -4.95
CA HIS A 16 -6.97 -9.56 -5.42
C HIS A 16 -6.00 -9.87 -6.57
N SER A 17 -5.51 -8.85 -7.29
CA SER A 17 -4.62 -9.02 -8.45
C SER A 17 -3.14 -8.98 -8.06
N VAL A 18 -2.38 -10.01 -8.47
CA VAL A 18 -0.91 -10.07 -8.36
C VAL A 18 -0.25 -8.88 -9.04
N SER A 19 -0.64 -8.57 -10.29
CA SER A 19 -0.01 -7.51 -11.07
C SER A 19 -0.19 -6.15 -10.40
N LYS A 20 -1.36 -5.88 -9.82
CA LYS A 20 -1.63 -4.64 -9.10
C LYS A 20 -0.73 -4.44 -7.89
N VAL A 21 -0.41 -5.50 -7.16
CA VAL A 21 0.53 -5.42 -6.02
C VAL A 21 1.93 -5.07 -6.51
N ALA A 22 2.42 -5.75 -7.55
CA ALA A 22 3.77 -5.54 -8.09
C ALA A 22 3.93 -4.16 -8.75
N GLU A 23 3.00 -3.76 -9.61
CA GLU A 23 2.99 -2.45 -10.27
C GLU A 23 2.93 -1.32 -9.23
N THR A 24 2.09 -1.46 -8.21
CA THR A 24 1.98 -0.45 -7.15
C THR A 24 3.29 -0.35 -6.37
N ALA A 25 3.92 -1.47 -6.01
CA ALA A 25 5.23 -1.44 -5.35
C ALA A 25 6.28 -0.67 -6.17
N GLN A 26 6.35 -0.93 -7.48
CA GLN A 26 7.27 -0.22 -8.38
C GLN A 26 7.00 1.28 -8.41
N VAL A 27 5.73 1.70 -8.48
CA VAL A 27 5.35 3.12 -8.45
C VAL A 27 5.69 3.76 -7.11
N VAL A 28 5.32 3.13 -5.99
CA VAL A 28 5.56 3.65 -4.64
C VAL A 28 7.04 3.89 -4.40
N TYR A 29 7.87 2.89 -4.66
CA TYR A 29 9.32 3.02 -4.47
C TYR A 29 9.96 3.93 -5.53
N GLY A 30 9.47 3.93 -6.77
CA GLY A 30 9.95 4.79 -7.85
C GLY A 30 9.70 6.28 -7.60
N LEU A 31 8.59 6.61 -6.94
CA LEU A 31 8.27 7.97 -6.48
C LEU A 31 9.02 8.39 -5.21
N GLY A 32 9.80 7.48 -4.61
CA GLY A 32 10.63 7.77 -3.44
C GLY A 32 9.92 7.63 -2.08
N PHE A 33 8.74 7.01 -2.04
CA PHE A 33 8.12 6.61 -0.76
C PHE A 33 8.82 5.38 -0.20
N SER A 34 9.08 5.39 1.10
CA SER A 34 9.77 4.28 1.77
C SER A 34 8.83 3.25 2.39
N ASN A 35 7.56 3.61 2.66
CA ASN A 35 6.63 2.73 3.37
C ASN A 35 5.47 2.32 2.45
N PHE A 36 5.47 1.05 2.05
CA PHE A 36 4.37 0.44 1.32
C PHE A 36 3.64 -0.59 2.19
N ILE A 37 2.32 -0.49 2.27
CA ILE A 37 1.47 -1.43 3.00
C ILE A 37 0.47 -2.04 2.05
N VAL A 38 0.28 -3.35 2.14
CA VAL A 38 -0.86 -4.04 1.54
C VAL A 38 -1.79 -4.48 2.66
N SER A 39 -3.04 -4.03 2.63
CA SER A 39 -4.06 -4.47 3.58
C SER A 39 -5.15 -5.26 2.89
N LYS A 40 -5.69 -6.29 3.56
CA LYS A 40 -6.72 -7.17 3.00
C LYS A 40 -6.34 -7.72 1.62
N ALA A 41 -5.13 -8.27 1.51
CA ALA A 41 -4.75 -9.03 0.32
C ALA A 41 -5.50 -10.37 0.32
N GLU A 42 -6.11 -10.71 -0.80
CA GLU A 42 -6.89 -11.95 -0.94
C GLU A 42 -6.49 -12.72 -2.21
N GLY A 43 -6.75 -14.03 -2.20
CA GLY A 43 -6.50 -14.89 -3.36
C GLY A 43 -5.03 -14.88 -3.83
N SER A 44 -4.84 -14.73 -5.14
CA SER A 44 -3.50 -14.77 -5.76
C SER A 44 -2.64 -13.58 -5.35
N ALA A 45 -3.22 -12.40 -5.08
CA ALA A 45 -2.47 -11.27 -4.56
C ALA A 45 -1.80 -11.60 -3.22
N ALA A 46 -2.48 -12.29 -2.31
CA ALA A 46 -1.90 -12.72 -1.04
C ALA A 46 -0.81 -13.79 -1.21
N GLN A 47 -1.04 -14.75 -2.12
CA GLN A 47 -0.16 -15.90 -2.30
C GLN A 47 1.11 -15.59 -3.10
N THR A 48 1.06 -14.65 -4.04
CA THR A 48 2.16 -14.35 -4.98
C THR A 48 2.53 -12.88 -4.99
N GLY A 49 1.54 -11.99 -5.10
CA GLY A 49 1.79 -10.54 -5.20
C GLY A 49 2.50 -9.96 -3.96
N VAL A 50 2.06 -10.35 -2.77
CA VAL A 50 2.64 -9.92 -1.50
C VAL A 50 4.11 -10.35 -1.36
N PRO A 51 4.47 -11.64 -1.57
CA PRO A 51 5.88 -12.06 -1.63
C PRO A 51 6.73 -11.28 -2.65
N ASP A 52 6.19 -11.01 -3.84
CA ASP A 52 6.90 -10.27 -4.89
C ASP A 52 7.16 -8.81 -4.51
N ALA A 53 6.16 -8.12 -3.95
CA ALA A 53 6.33 -6.76 -3.45
C ALA A 53 7.32 -6.68 -2.28
N ASN A 54 7.31 -7.67 -1.39
CA ASN A 54 8.30 -7.76 -0.32
C ASN A 54 9.71 -7.92 -0.89
N ARG A 55 9.88 -8.76 -1.91
CA ARG A 55 11.17 -8.93 -2.61
C ARG A 55 11.66 -7.61 -3.22
N PHE A 56 10.77 -6.81 -3.80
CA PHE A 56 11.11 -5.46 -4.29
C PHE A 56 11.55 -4.54 -3.15
N ALA A 57 10.82 -4.52 -2.03
CA ALA A 57 11.12 -3.70 -0.87
C ALA A 57 12.53 -3.96 -0.32
N VAL A 58 12.89 -5.25 -0.18
CA VAL A 58 14.23 -5.68 0.26
C VAL A 58 15.31 -5.16 -0.69
N LYS A 59 15.13 -5.27 -2.00
CA LYS A 59 16.08 -4.77 -3.00
C LYS A 59 16.23 -3.24 -2.93
N MET A 60 15.13 -2.54 -2.68
CA MET A 60 15.08 -1.08 -2.61
C MET A 60 15.44 -0.52 -1.22
N LYS A 61 15.81 -1.38 -0.25
CA LYS A 61 16.05 -0.99 1.16
C LYS A 61 14.89 -0.15 1.72
N SER A 62 13.66 -0.55 1.40
CA SER A 62 12.41 0.12 1.76
C SER A 62 11.55 -0.79 2.64
N ASN A 63 10.56 -0.21 3.31
CA ASN A 63 9.66 -0.90 4.22
C ASN A 63 8.45 -1.46 3.48
N PHE A 64 8.14 -2.72 3.75
CA PHE A 64 6.93 -3.38 3.28
C PHE A 64 6.21 -4.03 4.46
N MET A 65 4.91 -3.80 4.55
CA MET A 65 4.07 -4.32 5.63
C MET A 65 2.80 -4.92 5.06
N VAL A 66 2.29 -5.94 5.73
CA VAL A 66 1.01 -6.60 5.38
C VAL A 66 0.12 -6.56 6.59
N MET A 67 -1.10 -6.07 6.43
CA MET A 67 -2.08 -5.97 7.51
C MET A 67 -3.40 -6.66 7.12
N PRO A 68 -4.15 -7.21 8.09
CA PRO A 68 -5.41 -7.90 7.79
C PRO A 68 -6.45 -6.97 7.15
N ASP A 69 -6.62 -5.77 7.68
CA ASP A 69 -7.58 -4.77 7.19
C ASP A 69 -6.99 -3.34 7.21
N LEU A 70 -7.72 -2.37 6.66
CA LEU A 70 -7.34 -0.96 6.71
C LEU A 70 -7.38 -0.41 8.13
N ARG A 71 -8.31 -0.88 8.97
CA ARG A 71 -8.40 -0.42 10.37
C ARG A 71 -7.14 -0.74 11.16
N ASP A 72 -6.58 -1.94 10.98
CA ASP A 72 -5.33 -2.34 11.63
C ASP A 72 -4.18 -1.42 11.22
N VAL A 73 -4.14 -0.96 9.97
CA VAL A 73 -3.13 0.00 9.50
C VAL A 73 -3.22 1.30 10.29
N LEU A 74 -4.44 1.84 10.46
CA LEU A 74 -4.66 3.12 11.14
C LEU A 74 -4.31 3.02 12.64
N GLU A 75 -4.74 1.94 13.29
CA GLU A 75 -4.52 1.71 14.72
C GLU A 75 -3.06 1.42 15.04
N VAL A 76 -2.41 0.51 14.31
CA VAL A 76 -1.03 0.07 14.59
C VAL A 76 -0.02 1.17 14.28
N LEU A 77 -0.25 1.95 13.21
CA LEU A 77 0.69 3.01 12.80
C LEU A 77 0.35 4.39 13.37
N GLY A 78 -0.78 4.53 14.08
CA GLY A 78 -1.19 5.80 14.69
C GLY A 78 -1.39 6.92 13.66
N VAL A 79 -2.02 6.63 12.52
CA VAL A 79 -2.16 7.60 11.42
C VAL A 79 -3.19 8.68 11.77
N GLU A 80 -2.73 9.93 11.89
CA GLU A 80 -3.59 11.08 12.20
C GLU A 80 -4.35 11.61 10.97
N ASN A 81 -3.71 11.57 9.79
CA ASN A 81 -4.23 12.17 8.56
C ASN A 81 -4.39 11.11 7.48
N LEU A 82 -5.64 10.76 7.17
CA LEU A 82 -5.99 9.77 6.16
C LEU A 82 -6.50 10.45 4.87
N LEU A 83 -5.84 10.14 3.75
CA LEU A 83 -6.35 10.44 2.41
C LEU A 83 -6.79 9.13 1.73
N LEU A 84 -8.10 8.97 1.53
CA LEU A 84 -8.66 7.81 0.84
C LEU A 84 -9.00 8.17 -0.61
N VAL A 85 -8.33 7.52 -1.56
CA VAL A 85 -8.67 7.61 -2.98
C VAL A 85 -9.64 6.49 -3.32
N THR A 86 -10.85 6.84 -3.72
CA THR A 86 -11.91 5.88 -4.07
C THR A 86 -12.50 6.18 -5.44
N SER A 87 -13.26 5.24 -5.98
CA SER A 87 -14.03 5.47 -7.20
C SER A 87 -15.03 6.61 -7.00
N PRO A 88 -15.17 7.55 -7.95
CA PRO A 88 -16.22 8.58 -7.92
C PRO A 88 -17.65 8.02 -7.83
N VAL A 89 -17.84 6.74 -8.20
CA VAL A 89 -19.14 6.07 -8.08
C VAL A 89 -19.52 5.80 -6.62
N LEU A 90 -18.52 5.75 -5.73
CA LEU A 90 -18.68 5.47 -4.30
C LEU A 90 -18.74 6.74 -3.44
N THR A 91 -18.56 7.92 -4.03
CA THR A 91 -18.69 9.20 -3.31
C THR A 91 -20.15 9.66 -3.28
N LYS A 92 -20.57 10.27 -2.15
CA LYS A 92 -21.93 10.81 -2.00
C LYS A 92 -22.23 11.89 -3.04
N GLU A 93 -21.21 12.65 -3.43
CA GLU A 93 -21.24 13.61 -4.52
C GLU A 93 -20.48 13.00 -5.70
N ARG A 94 -21.18 12.77 -6.82
CA ARG A 94 -20.54 12.39 -8.09
C ARG A 94 -19.96 13.68 -8.68
N VAL A 95 -18.64 13.78 -8.71
CA VAL A 95 -17.91 14.83 -9.47
C VAL A 95 -17.85 14.43 -10.93
#